data_AF-A0A6B3F017-F1
#
_entry.id   AF-A0A6B3F017-F1
#
_cell.length_a   1.000
_cell.length_b   1.000
_cell.length_c   1.000
_cell.angle_alpha   90.00
_cell.angle_beta   90.00
_cell.angle_gamma   90.00
#
_symmetry.space_group_name_H-M   'P 1'
#
loop_
_entity.id
_entity.type
_entity.pdbx_description
1 polymer ?
#
loop_
_entity_poly.entity_id
_entity_poly.type
_entity_poly.pdbx_seq_one_letter_code
_entity_poly.pdbx_strand_id
1 'polypeptide(L)'
;TLPASGACPLVAGRIGEPYAAGKANRTPPCGVTYLRSSGDATFPLRATLTWKIHWTGTGVAAPQPLPDGRFGAEQDVTVREIQS
;
A
#
# COMPACT_ATOMS: atom_id res chain seq x y z
N THR A 1 -0.53 -10.47 0.85
CA THR A 1 -0.52 -9.02 1.24
C THR A 1 -0.82 -8.93 2.73
N LEU A 2 -0.29 -7.91 3.38
CA LEU A 2 -0.47 -7.63 4.81
C LEU A 2 -0.98 -6.19 4.96
N PRO A 3 -2.08 -5.95 5.70
CA PRO A 3 -2.99 -6.97 6.23
C PRO A 3 -3.66 -7.80 5.13
N ALA A 4 -4.34 -8.89 5.49
CA ALA A 4 -5.04 -9.76 4.53
C ALA A 4 -6.09 -9.01 3.69
N SER A 5 -6.64 -7.90 4.22
CA SER A 5 -7.54 -7.01 3.48
C SER A 5 -6.85 -6.26 2.34
N GLY A 6 -5.52 -6.20 2.31
CA GLY A 6 -4.74 -5.37 1.38
C GLY A 6 -4.90 -3.87 1.61
N ALA A 7 -5.69 -3.44 2.59
CA ALA A 7 -5.93 -2.04 2.90
C ALA A 7 -4.89 -1.52 3.88
N CYS A 8 -4.07 -0.58 3.43
CA CYS A 8 -3.06 0.07 4.26
C CYS A 8 -3.42 1.53 4.49
N PRO A 9 -3.59 1.97 5.75
CA PRO A 9 -3.87 3.36 6.03
C PRO A 9 -2.65 4.23 5.77
N LEU A 10 -2.90 5.45 5.28
CA LEU A 10 -1.91 6.52 5.30
C LEU A 10 -1.86 7.12 6.71
N VAL A 11 -0.73 6.97 7.39
CA VAL A 11 -0.50 7.51 8.74
C VAL A 11 0.63 8.53 8.66
N ALA A 12 0.35 9.78 9.04
CA ALA A 12 1.32 10.89 8.98
C ALA A 12 2.02 11.01 7.60
N GLY A 13 1.26 10.85 6.51
CA GLY A 13 1.80 10.97 5.15
C GLY A 13 2.57 9.74 4.63
N ARG A 14 2.55 8.61 5.37
CA ARG A 14 3.30 7.40 5.02
C ARG A 14 2.42 6.16 5.04
N ILE A 15 2.79 5.16 4.23
CA ILE A 15 2.18 3.83 4.21
C ILE A 15 3.19 2.84 4.76
N GLY A 16 2.83 2.15 5.85
CA GLY A 16 3.70 1.14 6.47
C GLY A 16 4.99 1.69 7.08
N GLU A 17 5.94 0.79 7.31
CA GLU A 17 7.27 1.12 7.84
C GLU A 17 8.35 0.67 6.82
N PRO A 18 9.37 1.50 6.52
CA PRO A 18 10.51 1.07 5.72
C PRO A 18 11.20 -0.16 6.33
N TYR A 19 11.69 -1.05 5.48
CA TYR A 19 12.49 -2.19 5.93
C TYR A 19 13.79 -1.73 6.61
N ALA A 20 14.19 -2.41 7.68
CA ALA A 20 15.48 -2.24 8.35
C ALA A 20 16.08 -3.62 8.66
N ALA A 21 17.41 -3.74 8.56
CA ALA A 21 18.14 -4.95 8.93
C ALA A 21 17.80 -5.37 10.37
N GLY A 22 17.67 -6.68 10.61
CA GLY A 22 17.23 -7.24 11.89
C GLY A 22 15.71 -7.31 12.10
N LYS A 23 14.91 -6.77 11.17
CA LYS A 23 13.43 -6.89 11.18
C LYS A 23 12.90 -7.98 10.24
N ALA A 24 13.76 -8.81 9.65
CA ALA A 24 13.37 -9.85 8.68
C ALA A 24 12.29 -10.82 9.22
N ASN A 25 12.33 -11.13 10.51
CA ASN A 25 11.37 -12.04 11.15
C ASN A 25 10.10 -11.34 11.69
N ARG A 26 9.91 -10.05 11.39
CA ARG A 26 8.72 -9.30 11.83
C ARG A 26 7.72 -9.17 10.70
N THR A 27 6.44 -9.31 11.04
CA THR A 27 5.34 -9.02 10.13
C THR A 27 5.17 -7.50 10.01
N PRO A 28 5.30 -6.91 8.80
CA PRO A 28 5.06 -5.48 8.64
C PRO A 28 3.58 -5.15 8.83
N PRO A 29 3.24 -3.98 9.40
CA PRO A 29 1.84 -3.55 9.59
C PRO A 29 1.11 -3.31 8.26
N CYS A 30 1.87 -2.94 7.23
CA CYS A 30 1.43 -2.92 5.84
C CYS A 30 2.59 -3.40 4.96
N GLY A 31 2.32 -4.32 4.04
CA GLY A 31 3.33 -4.74 3.07
C GLY A 31 2.95 -5.97 2.27
N VAL A 32 3.93 -6.46 1.53
CA VAL A 32 3.84 -7.72 0.78
C VAL A 32 4.92 -8.67 1.28
N THR A 33 4.56 -9.93 1.40
CA THR A 33 5.52 -11.02 1.53
C THR A 33 5.78 -11.57 0.14
N TYR A 34 7.04 -11.64 -0.26
CA TYR A 34 7.44 -12.30 -1.50
C TYR A 34 8.06 -13.65 -1.16
N LEU A 35 7.90 -14.61 -2.07
CA LEU A 35 8.63 -15.86 -2.02
C LEU A 35 10.05 -15.65 -2.58
N ARG A 36 10.95 -16.57 -2.27
CA ARG A 36 12.29 -16.60 -2.85
C ARG A 36 12.19 -16.60 -4.38
N SER A 37 12.94 -15.71 -5.03
CA SER A 37 13.17 -15.74 -6.47
C SER A 37 14.62 -16.14 -6.73
N SER A 38 14.85 -17.19 -7.51
CA SER A 38 16.18 -17.70 -7.86
C SER A 38 16.57 -17.39 -9.32
N GLY A 39 16.10 -16.27 -9.87
CA GLY A 39 16.40 -15.81 -11.23
C GLY A 39 15.96 -14.36 -11.45
N ASP A 40 16.04 -13.88 -12.69
CA ASP A 40 15.76 -12.48 -13.06
C ASP A 40 14.26 -12.15 -13.23
N ALA A 41 13.38 -12.96 -12.64
CA ALA A 41 11.93 -12.77 -12.74
C ALA A 41 11.46 -11.53 -11.97
N THR A 42 10.50 -10.81 -12.56
CA THR A 42 9.77 -9.73 -11.91
C THR A 42 8.40 -10.21 -11.41
N PHE A 43 7.85 -9.51 -10.43
CA PHE A 43 6.52 -9.77 -9.90
C PHE A 43 5.62 -8.55 -10.10
N PRO A 44 4.47 -8.68 -10.78
CA PRO A 44 3.56 -7.55 -10.95
C PRO A 44 2.95 -7.17 -9.60
N LEU A 45 3.13 -5.92 -9.20
CA LEU A 45 2.53 -5.33 -8.01
C LEU A 45 1.54 -4.25 -8.45
N ARG A 46 0.29 -4.40 -8.03
CA ARG A 46 -0.73 -3.36 -8.19
C ARG A 46 -1.00 -2.68 -6.86
N ALA A 47 -0.94 -1.35 -6.85
CA ALA A 47 -1.38 -0.53 -5.74
C ALA A 47 -2.53 0.36 -6.20
N THR A 48 -3.54 0.58 -5.34
CA THR A 48 -4.67 1.47 -5.61
C THR A 48 -4.81 2.49 -4.49
N LEU A 49 -4.71 3.77 -4.85
CA LEU A 49 -5.01 4.88 -3.96
C LEU A 49 -6.52 5.12 -3.97
N THR A 50 -7.09 5.27 -2.78
CA THR A 50 -8.51 5.63 -2.59
C THR A 50 -8.57 7.04 -2.02
N TRP A 51 -9.29 7.93 -2.70
CA TRP A 51 -9.44 9.33 -2.34
C TRP A 51 -10.84 9.56 -1.78
N LYS A 52 -10.91 10.06 -0.54
CA LYS A 52 -12.18 10.48 0.09
C LYS A 52 -12.35 11.98 -0.07
N ILE A 53 -13.37 12.38 -0.82
CA ILE A 53 -13.66 13.78 -1.10
C ILE A 53 -14.92 14.17 -0.32
N HIS A 54 -14.87 15.33 0.32
CA HIS A 54 -16.03 15.92 0.99
C HIS A 54 -16.30 17.30 0.40
N TRP A 55 -17.58 17.66 0.32
CA TRP A 55 -18.04 18.94 -0.18
C TRP A 55 -18.90 19.62 0.89
N THR A 56 -18.77 20.94 1.03
CA THR A 56 -19.70 21.77 1.82
C THR A 56 -20.24 22.86 0.92
N GLY A 57 -21.55 22.83 0.65
CA GLY A 57 -22.22 23.80 -0.22
C GLY A 57 -22.92 24.89 0.58
N THR A 58 -23.26 25.99 -0.09
CA THR A 58 -24.09 27.04 0.48
C THR A 58 -25.44 26.47 0.93
N GLY A 59 -25.83 26.70 2.19
CA GLY A 59 -27.08 26.18 2.76
C GLY A 59 -26.99 24.75 3.32
N VAL A 60 -25.82 24.12 3.29
CA VAL A 60 -25.59 22.79 3.88
C VAL A 60 -24.84 22.93 5.20
N ALA A 61 -25.39 22.38 6.28
CA ALA A 61 -24.83 22.56 7.63
C ALA A 61 -23.54 21.76 7.89
N ALA A 62 -23.30 20.68 7.14
CA ALA A 62 -22.16 19.78 7.36
C ALA A 62 -21.59 19.23 6.04
N PRO A 63 -20.29 18.88 6.00
CA PRO A 63 -19.67 18.26 4.85
C PRO A 63 -20.41 16.99 4.43
N GLN A 64 -20.72 16.89 3.14
CA GLN A 64 -21.31 15.69 2.55
C GLN A 64 -20.22 14.85 1.87
N PRO A 65 -20.23 13.52 2.07
CA PRO A 65 -19.29 12.65 1.40
C PRO A 65 -19.63 12.57 -0.09
N LEU A 66 -18.60 12.54 -0.93
CA LEU A 66 -18.70 12.14 -2.33
C LEU A 66 -18.21 10.69 -2.50
N PRO A 67 -18.57 10.01 -3.60
CA PRO A 67 -18.07 8.67 -3.87
C PRO A 67 -16.54 8.61 -3.86
N ASP A 68 -16.01 7.51 -3.32
CA ASP A 68 -14.57 7.27 -3.27
C ASP A 68 -13.97 7.20 -4.68
N GLY A 69 -12.99 8.06 -4.97
CA GLY A 69 -12.17 7.96 -6.17
C GLY A 69 -11.11 6.87 -6.02
N ARG A 70 -10.87 6.07 -7.06
CA ARG A 70 -9.83 5.03 -7.06
C ARG A 70 -8.89 5.22 -8.24
N PHE A 71 -7.59 5.23 -7.97
CA PHE A 71 -6.55 5.27 -8.99
C PHE A 71 -5.50 4.22 -8.67
N GLY A 72 -5.22 3.32 -9.61
CA GLY A 72 -4.23 2.27 -9.42
C GLY A 72 -3.38 2.06 -10.65
N ALA A 73 -2.15 1.63 -10.41
CA ALA A 73 -1.18 1.30 -11.44
C ALA A 73 -0.51 -0.03 -11.10
N GLU A 74 -0.05 -0.72 -12.14
CA GLU A 74 0.76 -1.92 -12.02
C GLU A 74 2.23 -1.57 -12.24
N GLN A 75 3.09 -2.16 -11.42
CA GLN A 75 4.53 -2.01 -11.52
C GLN A 75 5.18 -3.37 -11.30
N ASP A 76 6.12 -3.71 -12.17
CA ASP A 76 6.97 -4.88 -11.98
C ASP A 76 8.02 -4.63 -10.90
N VAL A 77 8.02 -5.48 -9.88
CA VAL A 77 8.95 -5.42 -8.75
C VAL A 77 10.00 -6.50 -8.91
N THR A 78 11.26 -6.09 -8.92
CA THR A 78 12.40 -7.00 -8.85
C THR A 78 12.69 -7.32 -7.39
N VAL A 79 12.78 -8.61 -7.08
CA VAL A 79 13.17 -9.09 -5.75
C VAL A 79 14.58 -9.64 -5.84
N ARG A 80 15.51 -9.08 -5.09
CA ARG A 80 16.86 -9.65 -4.95
C ARG A 80 16.88 -10.61 -3.78
N GLU A 81 17.40 -11.81 -4.01
CA GLU A 81 17.74 -12.70 -2.92
C GLU A 81 18.86 -12.05 -2.09
N ILE A 82 18.60 -11.78 -0.80
CA ILE A 82 19.67 -11.47 0.14
C ILE A 82 20.22 -12.82 0.57
N GLN A 83 21.19 -13.34 -0.18
CA GLN A 83 22.06 -14.42 0.26
C GLN A 83 23.00 -13.82 1.31
N SER A 84 22.62 -13.88 2.58
CA SER A 84 23.53 -13.66 3.70
C SER A 84 24.30 -14.93 4.01
#